data_AF-A0A094D8R2-F1
#
_entry.id   AF-A0A094D8R2-F1
#
_cell.length_a   1.000
_cell.length_b   1.000
_cell.length_c   1.000
_cell.angle_alpha   90.00
_cell.angle_beta   90.00
_cell.angle_gamma   90.00
#
_symmetry.space_group_name_H-M   'P 1'
#
loop_
_entity.id
_entity.type
_entity.pdbx_description
1 polymer ?
#
loop_
_entity_poly.entity_id
_entity_poly.type
_entity_poly.pdbx_seq_one_letter_code
_entity_poly.pdbx_strand_id
1 'polypeptide(L)'
;MKHLTPIVPAACIACRSRHLKCNGVKPSSSPTSITMESSTTPHHTNTDITCQPIATTSHYLPAYYHYIHPAHPFLPPSPTLHMLLSLRQLPHLLAAIAYLSSFHTQPSHTALLLAEAIHQLSSPLCPHDGYAVQANLLIAIGLDGSGELKRALAFFNQAVDIALEIGMNDEKFAERNGGGNRVVEESWRRTWWECVVLDGMVAGVHQASSVRLEGVGEGVGLPCEEANYISGDIPAPNSLEEFNEGDLSDGDIVIFSSFAYRIAAISNLVRILAIPKPIFPDDPLITKTDAYLVNWSLHLPSTKRILIEDGRVDEMIFQAHMITYASTILLHRPHAYPDTAPAHTITSCAPHQPTRGGPTYNIHAAKVVQAASAIASLIALPVPLTLHTHFFTCVVTLGAIIDLSRWARLEGAERSEDIRQQIRLYTGALKTIAAVWPSAQKAQGQVRGAAHEIFTSRKLVSREREFWGGLLDEEILGLVCEDGDYGAGLLEGREEWDRESLAG
;
A
#
# COMPACT_ATOMS: atom_id res chain seq x y z
N MET A 1 -66.46 -4.50 -4.20
CA MET A 1 -65.94 -5.89 -4.18
C MET A 1 -64.43 -5.82 -4.29
N LYS A 2 -63.72 -6.31 -3.27
CA LYS A 2 -62.25 -6.26 -3.15
C LYS A 2 -61.65 -7.34 -4.05
N HIS A 3 -60.80 -6.97 -5.00
CA HIS A 3 -59.97 -7.94 -5.74
C HIS A 3 -58.76 -8.33 -4.87
N LEU A 4 -58.81 -9.54 -4.31
CA LEU A 4 -57.68 -10.22 -3.69
C LEU A 4 -56.82 -10.86 -4.79
N THR A 5 -55.61 -10.36 -4.98
CA THR A 5 -54.54 -11.07 -5.72
C THR A 5 -53.99 -12.22 -4.86
N PRO A 6 -53.79 -13.43 -5.41
CA PRO A 6 -53.21 -14.54 -4.64
C PRO A 6 -51.71 -14.30 -4.41
N ILE A 7 -51.31 -14.32 -3.13
CA ILE A 7 -49.91 -14.30 -2.72
C ILE A 7 -49.32 -15.70 -2.97
N VAL A 8 -48.42 -15.80 -3.95
CA VAL A 8 -47.63 -17.01 -4.17
C VAL A 8 -46.50 -17.04 -3.13
N PRO A 9 -46.30 -18.14 -2.38
CA PRO A 9 -45.22 -18.21 -1.40
C PRO A 9 -43.85 -18.14 -2.10
N ALA A 10 -42.98 -17.24 -1.63
CA ALA A 10 -41.61 -17.15 -2.12
C ALA A 10 -40.81 -18.38 -1.69
N ALA A 11 -40.43 -19.23 -2.64
CA ALA A 11 -39.49 -20.32 -2.39
C ALA A 11 -38.07 -19.78 -2.12
N CYS A 12 -37.31 -20.45 -1.25
CA CYS A 12 -35.99 -20.03 -0.81
C CYS A 12 -34.94 -20.07 -1.94
N ILE A 13 -33.86 -19.29 -1.76
CA ILE A 13 -32.80 -19.01 -2.75
C ILE A 13 -32.18 -20.29 -3.35
N ALA A 14 -32.09 -21.37 -2.56
CA ALA A 14 -31.52 -22.64 -2.99
C ALA A 14 -32.38 -23.39 -4.05
N CYS A 15 -33.69 -23.16 -4.08
CA CYS A 15 -34.58 -23.77 -5.07
C CYS A 15 -34.60 -22.99 -6.40
N ARG A 16 -34.29 -21.68 -6.37
CA ARG A 16 -34.24 -20.83 -7.57
C ARG A 16 -33.06 -21.12 -8.49
N SER A 17 -31.93 -21.58 -7.95
CA SER A 17 -30.71 -21.84 -8.74
C SER A 17 -30.75 -23.13 -9.55
N ARG A 18 -31.64 -24.09 -9.22
CA ARG A 18 -31.70 -25.40 -9.90
C ARG A 18 -32.61 -25.45 -11.13
N HIS A 19 -33.44 -24.43 -11.39
CA HIS A 19 -34.41 -24.42 -12.49
C HIS A 19 -34.24 -23.23 -13.46
N LEU A 20 -33.01 -22.91 -13.84
CA LEU A 20 -32.69 -21.80 -14.77
C LEU A 20 -33.07 -22.03 -16.25
N LYS A 21 -33.93 -23.00 -16.59
CA LYS A 21 -34.39 -23.23 -17.98
C LYS A 21 -35.89 -23.51 -18.09
N CYS A 22 -36.73 -22.81 -17.32
CA CYS A 22 -38.18 -22.86 -17.50
C CYS A 22 -38.76 -21.45 -17.64
N ASN A 23 -38.73 -20.93 -18.86
CA ASN A 23 -39.43 -19.75 -19.33
C ASN A 23 -40.74 -20.21 -19.95
N GLY A 24 -41.79 -20.32 -19.12
CA GLY A 24 -43.06 -21.02 -19.38
C GLY A 24 -43.88 -20.56 -20.59
N VAL A 25 -43.38 -20.79 -21.81
CA VAL A 25 -44.05 -20.43 -23.07
C VAL A 25 -44.24 -21.61 -24.03
N LYS A 26 -43.59 -22.78 -23.86
CA LYS A 26 -43.93 -24.02 -24.62
C LYS A 26 -43.64 -25.31 -23.83
N PRO A 27 -44.51 -26.33 -23.86
CA PRO A 27 -44.27 -27.62 -23.22
C PRO A 27 -43.53 -28.57 -24.18
N SER A 28 -42.41 -29.15 -23.76
CA SER A 28 -41.79 -30.31 -24.44
C SER A 28 -42.01 -31.58 -23.61
N SER A 29 -42.51 -32.60 -24.31
CA SER A 29 -43.03 -33.89 -23.87
C SER A 29 -41.99 -34.87 -23.30
N SER A 30 -42.28 -35.39 -22.09
CA SER A 30 -42.24 -36.81 -21.60
C SER A 30 -41.00 -37.71 -21.83
N PRO A 31 -40.94 -38.88 -21.15
CA PRO A 31 -41.06 -39.20 -19.72
C PRO A 31 -39.76 -39.89 -19.20
N THR A 32 -39.57 -40.20 -17.92
CA THR A 32 -39.63 -41.60 -17.43
C THR A 32 -39.46 -41.64 -15.90
N SER A 33 -40.50 -42.19 -15.26
CA SER A 33 -40.58 -43.01 -14.03
C SER A 33 -39.80 -42.63 -12.77
N ILE A 34 -40.57 -42.20 -11.78
CA ILE A 34 -40.26 -42.30 -10.35
C ILE A 34 -40.78 -43.66 -9.86
N THR A 35 -39.90 -44.48 -9.30
CA THR A 35 -40.30 -45.58 -8.41
C THR A 35 -39.65 -45.32 -7.05
N MET A 36 -40.49 -45.16 -6.02
CA MET A 36 -40.09 -45.15 -4.61
C MET A 36 -40.14 -46.58 -4.09
N GLU A 37 -39.10 -47.02 -3.37
CA GLU A 37 -39.11 -48.05 -2.32
C GLU A 37 -37.75 -47.94 -1.57
N SER A 38 -37.73 -47.31 -0.39
CA SER A 38 -37.79 -47.88 0.97
C SER A 38 -36.53 -48.63 1.45
N SER A 39 -35.76 -47.91 2.27
CA SER A 39 -35.10 -48.30 3.54
C SER A 39 -34.50 -49.71 3.71
N THR A 40 -33.17 -49.81 3.87
CA THR A 40 -32.51 -50.35 5.09
C THR A 40 -30.96 -50.30 5.07
N THR A 41 -30.39 -50.02 6.25
CA THR A 41 -28.99 -50.17 6.74
C THR A 41 -27.93 -49.08 6.47
N PRO A 42 -27.19 -48.62 7.51
CA PRO A 42 -26.11 -47.65 7.37
C PRO A 42 -24.78 -48.38 7.17
N HIS A 43 -24.25 -48.37 5.94
CA HIS A 43 -22.85 -48.65 5.72
C HIS A 43 -22.06 -47.35 5.81
N HIS A 44 -21.19 -47.27 6.83
CA HIS A 44 -20.07 -46.36 6.86
C HIS A 44 -19.17 -46.67 5.67
N THR A 45 -19.31 -45.91 4.59
CA THR A 45 -18.29 -45.79 3.56
C THR A 45 -17.64 -44.44 3.73
N ASN A 46 -16.34 -44.48 4.03
CA ASN A 46 -15.42 -43.38 3.87
C ASN A 46 -15.77 -42.64 2.57
N THR A 47 -16.21 -41.40 2.70
CA THR A 47 -16.16 -40.47 1.58
C THR A 47 -14.70 -40.29 1.25
N ASP A 48 -14.25 -41.02 0.22
CA ASP A 48 -13.18 -40.57 -0.64
C ASP A 48 -13.49 -39.12 -0.99
N ILE A 49 -12.79 -38.20 -0.32
CA ILE A 49 -12.53 -36.87 -0.84
C ILE A 49 -11.67 -37.12 -2.07
N THR A 50 -12.32 -37.48 -3.17
CA THR A 50 -11.75 -37.39 -4.49
C THR A 50 -11.45 -35.91 -4.66
N CYS A 51 -10.17 -35.58 -4.45
CA CYS A 51 -9.58 -34.32 -4.80
C CYS A 51 -9.96 -34.06 -6.26
N GLN A 52 -10.96 -33.19 -6.47
CA GLN A 52 -11.21 -32.70 -7.81
C GLN A 52 -9.89 -32.08 -8.25
N PRO A 53 -9.33 -32.47 -9.41
CA PRO A 53 -8.16 -31.77 -9.92
C PRO A 53 -8.52 -30.28 -9.94
N ILE A 54 -7.57 -29.41 -9.60
CA ILE A 54 -7.73 -27.94 -9.61
C ILE A 54 -8.08 -27.53 -11.06
N ALA A 55 -9.33 -27.74 -11.44
CA ALA A 55 -9.93 -27.53 -12.73
C ALA A 55 -10.76 -26.27 -12.52
N THR A 56 -10.31 -25.08 -12.90
CA THR A 56 -9.53 -24.74 -14.08
C THR A 56 -8.69 -23.50 -13.79
N THR A 57 -7.41 -23.52 -14.16
CA THR A 57 -6.53 -22.33 -14.25
C THR A 57 -7.14 -21.21 -15.12
N SER A 58 -8.16 -21.54 -15.93
CA SER A 58 -8.88 -20.66 -16.86
C SER A 58 -9.36 -19.33 -16.27
N HIS A 59 -9.82 -19.29 -15.02
CA HIS A 59 -10.38 -18.05 -14.44
C HIS A 59 -9.38 -17.19 -13.65
N TYR A 60 -8.25 -17.77 -13.19
CA TYR A 60 -7.23 -17.02 -12.46
C TYR A 60 -6.36 -16.14 -13.35
N LEU A 61 -6.17 -16.54 -14.61
CA LEU A 61 -5.37 -15.77 -15.55
C LEU A 61 -6.04 -14.43 -15.94
N PRO A 62 -7.33 -14.38 -16.33
CA PRO A 62 -8.05 -13.11 -16.49
C PRO A 62 -8.06 -12.27 -15.21
N ALA A 63 -8.17 -12.91 -14.04
CA ALA A 63 -8.13 -12.21 -12.76
C ALA A 63 -6.76 -11.55 -12.50
N TYR A 64 -5.66 -12.21 -12.87
CA TYR A 64 -4.32 -11.62 -12.77
C TYR A 64 -4.22 -10.32 -13.58
N TYR A 65 -4.65 -10.33 -14.84
CA TYR A 65 -4.61 -9.14 -15.69
C TYR A 65 -5.56 -8.02 -15.23
N HIS A 66 -6.63 -8.36 -14.51
CA HIS A 66 -7.56 -7.36 -14.01
C HIS A 66 -7.08 -6.73 -12.69
N TYR A 67 -6.64 -7.54 -11.73
CA TYR A 67 -6.40 -7.12 -10.35
C TYR A 67 -4.92 -6.86 -10.02
N ILE A 68 -3.98 -7.53 -10.70
CA ILE A 68 -2.57 -7.60 -10.27
C ILE A 68 -1.62 -7.02 -11.30
N HIS A 69 -1.77 -7.41 -12.58
CA HIS A 69 -0.88 -6.98 -13.65
C HIS A 69 -0.72 -5.46 -13.73
N PRO A 70 -1.75 -4.61 -13.58
CA PRO A 70 -1.56 -3.16 -13.59
C PRO A 70 -0.52 -2.67 -12.57
N ALA A 71 -0.53 -3.22 -11.36
CA ALA A 71 0.41 -2.86 -10.29
C ALA A 71 1.77 -3.58 -10.39
N HIS A 72 1.82 -4.72 -11.09
CA HIS A 72 3.02 -5.54 -11.27
C HIS A 72 3.15 -6.09 -12.72
N PRO A 73 3.32 -5.22 -13.73
CA PRO A 73 3.17 -5.55 -15.15
C PRO A 73 4.44 -6.15 -15.78
N PHE A 74 5.07 -7.11 -15.10
CA PHE A 74 6.33 -7.73 -15.55
C PHE A 74 6.12 -9.01 -16.38
N LEU A 75 4.92 -9.60 -16.35
CA LEU A 75 4.57 -10.69 -17.28
C LEU A 75 4.21 -10.16 -18.67
N PRO A 76 4.39 -10.95 -19.75
CA PRO A 76 3.89 -10.62 -21.09
C PRO A 76 2.40 -10.24 -21.06
N PRO A 77 1.91 -9.38 -21.96
CA PRO A 77 0.47 -9.10 -22.09
C PRO A 77 -0.32 -10.38 -22.36
N SER A 78 -1.61 -10.39 -21.99
CA SER A 78 -2.48 -11.57 -22.05
C SER A 78 -2.42 -12.34 -23.38
N PRO A 79 -2.54 -11.70 -24.57
CA PRO A 79 -2.45 -12.43 -25.84
C PRO A 79 -1.12 -13.15 -26.02
N THR A 80 -0.01 -12.49 -25.68
CA THR A 80 1.35 -13.02 -25.79
C THR A 80 1.58 -14.16 -24.81
N LEU A 81 1.12 -14.03 -23.56
CA LEU A 81 1.25 -15.11 -22.58
C LEU A 81 0.41 -16.34 -22.97
N HIS A 82 -0.81 -16.15 -23.50
CA HIS A 82 -1.61 -17.25 -24.01
C HIS A 82 -0.94 -17.99 -25.17
N MET A 83 -0.35 -17.25 -26.11
CA MET A 83 0.45 -17.83 -27.20
C MET A 83 1.65 -18.60 -26.64
N LEU A 84 2.33 -18.05 -25.64
CA LEU A 84 3.47 -18.70 -25.02
C LEU A 84 3.08 -20.02 -24.32
N LEU A 85 1.98 -20.02 -23.59
CA LEU A 85 1.47 -21.20 -22.89
C LEU A 85 0.96 -22.31 -23.83
N SER A 86 0.61 -21.97 -25.07
CA SER A 86 0.25 -22.98 -26.09
C SER A 86 1.49 -23.64 -26.71
N LEU A 87 2.62 -22.94 -26.70
CA LEU A 87 3.90 -23.43 -27.23
C LEU A 87 4.74 -24.18 -26.18
N ARG A 88 4.66 -23.77 -24.91
CA ARG A 88 5.41 -24.37 -23.81
C ARG A 88 4.58 -24.49 -22.54
N GLN A 89 4.74 -25.60 -21.83
CA GLN A 89 4.14 -25.76 -20.51
C GLN A 89 4.95 -25.00 -19.46
N LEU A 90 4.28 -24.14 -18.69
CA LEU A 90 4.85 -23.38 -17.58
C LEU A 90 4.04 -23.60 -16.29
N PRO A 91 4.07 -24.82 -15.72
CA PRO A 91 3.23 -25.14 -14.58
C PRO A 91 3.57 -24.30 -13.34
N HIS A 92 4.84 -23.98 -13.12
CA HIS A 92 5.29 -23.10 -12.02
C HIS A 92 4.71 -21.68 -12.15
N LEU A 93 4.76 -21.09 -13.34
CA LEU A 93 4.23 -19.75 -13.56
C LEU A 93 2.70 -19.73 -13.42
N LEU A 94 2.01 -20.71 -13.99
CA LEU A 94 0.55 -20.82 -13.88
C LEU A 94 0.09 -21.02 -12.44
N ALA A 95 0.81 -21.83 -11.65
CA ALA A 95 0.52 -22.02 -10.24
C ALA A 95 0.74 -20.74 -9.43
N ALA A 96 1.83 -20.00 -9.70
CA ALA A 96 2.10 -18.71 -9.06
C ALA A 96 1.07 -17.64 -9.41
N ILE A 97 0.63 -17.57 -10.67
CA ILE A 97 -0.48 -16.71 -11.12
C ILE A 97 -1.77 -17.08 -10.38
N ALA A 98 -2.09 -18.38 -10.29
CA ALA A 98 -3.29 -18.85 -9.60
C ALA A 98 -3.27 -18.48 -8.11
N TYR A 99 -2.13 -18.68 -7.44
CA TYR A 99 -1.93 -18.29 -6.05
C TYR A 99 -2.15 -16.78 -5.84
N LEU A 100 -1.50 -15.93 -6.63
CA LEU A 100 -1.62 -14.49 -6.39
C LEU A 100 -3.02 -13.97 -6.74
N SER A 101 -3.64 -14.50 -7.80
CA SER A 101 -5.01 -14.15 -8.17
C SER A 101 -6.07 -14.58 -7.16
N SER A 102 -5.82 -15.62 -6.35
CA SER A 102 -6.83 -16.14 -5.43
C SER A 102 -7.17 -15.18 -4.29
N PHE A 103 -6.30 -14.21 -3.98
CA PHE A 103 -6.60 -13.14 -3.02
C PHE A 103 -7.83 -12.32 -3.44
N HIS A 104 -8.08 -12.17 -4.75
CA HIS A 104 -9.21 -11.40 -5.27
C HIS A 104 -10.42 -12.26 -5.66
N THR A 105 -10.20 -13.50 -6.09
CA THR A 105 -11.26 -14.34 -6.64
C THR A 105 -11.79 -15.37 -5.65
N GLN A 106 -10.89 -16.08 -4.96
CA GLN A 106 -11.23 -17.23 -4.13
C GLN A 106 -10.28 -17.36 -2.92
N PRO A 107 -10.38 -16.46 -1.92
CA PRO A 107 -9.44 -16.43 -0.78
C PRO A 107 -9.38 -17.73 0.02
N SER A 108 -10.45 -18.54 0.00
CA SER A 108 -10.48 -19.86 0.64
C SER A 108 -9.50 -20.87 0.04
N HIS A 109 -9.03 -20.66 -1.20
CA HIS A 109 -8.09 -21.56 -1.88
C HIS A 109 -6.62 -21.08 -1.79
N THR A 110 -6.37 -19.88 -1.29
CA THR A 110 -5.03 -19.25 -1.30
C THR A 110 -3.94 -20.14 -0.69
N ALA A 111 -4.21 -20.79 0.44
CA ALA A 111 -3.24 -21.67 1.08
C ALA A 111 -2.91 -22.93 0.23
N LEU A 112 -3.92 -23.52 -0.43
CA LEU A 112 -3.73 -24.68 -1.30
C LEU A 112 -2.97 -24.31 -2.58
N LEU A 113 -3.30 -23.16 -3.18
CA LEU A 113 -2.65 -22.68 -4.39
C LEU A 113 -1.20 -22.25 -4.12
N LEU A 114 -0.91 -21.69 -2.94
CA LEU A 114 0.46 -21.45 -2.50
C LEU A 114 1.26 -22.75 -2.41
N ALA A 115 0.69 -23.78 -1.79
CA ALA A 115 1.36 -25.08 -1.66
C ALA A 115 1.68 -25.67 -3.03
N GLU A 116 0.75 -25.57 -3.99
CA GLU A 116 0.96 -25.99 -5.38
C GLU A 116 2.06 -25.17 -6.07
N ALA A 117 2.04 -23.84 -5.95
CA ALA A 117 3.06 -22.98 -6.56
C ALA A 117 4.47 -23.28 -6.03
N ILE A 118 4.59 -23.51 -4.72
CA ILE A 118 5.85 -23.93 -4.08
C ILE A 118 6.27 -25.32 -4.56
N HIS A 119 5.34 -26.26 -4.69
CA HIS A 119 5.62 -27.60 -5.18
C HIS A 119 6.19 -27.57 -6.60
N GLN A 120 5.59 -26.78 -7.49
CA GLN A 120 6.04 -26.65 -8.88
C GLN A 120 7.45 -26.03 -8.98
N LEU A 121 7.75 -25.01 -8.18
CA LEU A 121 9.10 -24.41 -8.14
C LEU A 121 10.15 -25.31 -7.48
N SER A 122 9.75 -26.12 -6.50
CA SER A 122 10.67 -27.04 -5.81
C SER A 122 10.98 -28.31 -6.62
N SER A 123 10.29 -28.51 -7.75
CA SER A 123 10.52 -29.65 -8.63
C SER A 123 11.94 -29.61 -9.20
N PRO A 124 12.72 -30.71 -9.14
CA PRO A 124 14.02 -30.79 -9.79
C PRO A 124 13.97 -30.59 -11.31
N LEU A 125 12.77 -30.66 -11.90
CA LEU A 125 12.52 -30.42 -13.33
C LEU A 125 12.21 -28.95 -13.64
N CYS A 126 12.06 -28.08 -12.64
CA CYS A 126 11.82 -26.66 -12.85
C CYS A 126 13.09 -26.00 -13.40
N PRO A 127 13.06 -25.40 -14.61
CA PRO A 127 14.22 -24.69 -15.15
C PRO A 127 14.56 -23.47 -14.29
N HIS A 128 15.85 -23.17 -14.17
CA HIS A 128 16.33 -21.87 -13.69
C HIS A 128 16.31 -20.90 -14.88
N ASP A 129 15.13 -20.39 -15.23
CA ASP A 129 14.94 -19.46 -16.34
C ASP A 129 14.17 -18.20 -15.91
N GLY A 130 13.95 -17.27 -16.85
CA GLY A 130 13.21 -16.03 -16.57
C GLY A 130 11.78 -16.26 -16.05
N TYR A 131 11.13 -17.37 -16.39
CA TYR A 131 9.78 -17.68 -15.90
C TYR A 131 9.82 -18.18 -14.45
N ALA A 132 10.89 -18.86 -14.05
CA ALA A 132 11.12 -19.18 -12.64
C ALA A 132 11.36 -17.90 -11.80
N VAL A 133 12.09 -16.90 -12.34
CA VAL A 133 12.22 -15.57 -11.70
C VAL A 133 10.84 -14.96 -11.49
N GLN A 134 10.03 -14.87 -12.56
CA GLN A 134 8.68 -14.31 -12.52
C GLN A 134 7.77 -15.04 -11.51
N ALA A 135 7.81 -16.38 -11.48
CA ALA A 135 7.02 -17.17 -10.54
C ALA A 135 7.45 -16.94 -9.08
N ASN A 136 8.75 -16.87 -8.80
CA ASN A 136 9.26 -16.54 -7.46
C ASN A 136 8.82 -15.13 -7.02
N LEU A 137 8.87 -14.13 -7.92
CA LEU A 137 8.39 -12.78 -7.62
C LEU A 137 6.90 -12.74 -7.26
N LEU A 138 6.04 -13.43 -8.03
CA LEU A 138 4.59 -13.50 -7.74
C LEU A 138 4.32 -14.13 -6.37
N ILE A 139 5.04 -15.20 -6.02
CA ILE A 139 4.91 -15.84 -4.70
C ILE A 139 5.39 -14.90 -3.59
N ALA A 140 6.52 -14.22 -3.79
CA ALA A 140 7.05 -13.26 -2.83
C ALA A 140 6.07 -12.12 -2.56
N ILE A 141 5.46 -11.55 -3.61
CA ILE A 141 4.43 -10.50 -3.49
C ILE A 141 3.23 -10.99 -2.68
N GLY A 142 2.70 -12.19 -2.96
CA GLY A 142 1.55 -12.74 -2.22
C GLY A 142 1.85 -13.05 -0.76
N LEU A 143 3.04 -13.57 -0.47
CA LEU A 143 3.50 -13.83 0.90
C LEU A 143 3.70 -12.52 1.68
N ASP A 144 4.26 -11.50 1.04
CA ASP A 144 4.44 -10.17 1.63
C ASP A 144 3.08 -9.52 1.92
N GLY A 145 2.16 -9.58 0.96
CA GLY A 145 0.76 -9.16 1.11
C GLY A 145 0.00 -9.91 2.20
N SER A 146 0.43 -11.12 2.56
CA SER A 146 -0.10 -11.92 3.69
C SER A 146 0.56 -11.60 5.03
N GLY A 147 1.64 -10.82 5.04
CA GLY A 147 2.44 -10.51 6.23
C GLY A 147 3.47 -11.58 6.60
N GLU A 148 3.74 -12.54 5.70
CA GLU A 148 4.73 -13.62 5.88
C GLU A 148 6.14 -13.18 5.47
N LEU A 149 6.61 -12.05 6.00
CA LEU A 149 7.79 -11.31 5.51
C LEU A 149 9.06 -12.16 5.35
N LYS A 150 9.33 -13.08 6.29
CA LYS A 150 10.51 -13.96 6.22
C LYS A 150 10.46 -14.92 5.03
N ARG A 151 9.29 -15.49 4.74
CA ARG A 151 9.09 -16.38 3.60
C ARG A 151 9.09 -15.58 2.30
N ALA A 152 8.43 -14.42 2.30
CA ALA A 152 8.46 -13.50 1.16
C ALA A 152 9.90 -13.15 0.76
N LEU A 153 10.74 -12.77 1.72
CA LEU A 153 12.15 -12.46 1.49
C LEU A 153 12.94 -13.67 0.95
N ALA A 154 12.63 -14.89 1.37
CA ALA A 154 13.29 -16.09 0.85
C ALA A 154 12.99 -16.31 -0.64
N PHE A 155 11.72 -16.23 -1.05
CA PHE A 155 11.33 -16.33 -2.47
C PHE A 155 11.85 -15.16 -3.30
N PHE A 156 11.83 -13.95 -2.73
CA PHE A 156 12.41 -12.79 -3.39
C PHE A 156 13.91 -12.96 -3.64
N ASN A 157 14.66 -13.40 -2.61
CA ASN A 157 16.09 -13.65 -2.76
C ASN A 157 16.38 -14.74 -3.79
N GLN A 158 15.57 -15.80 -3.83
CA GLN A 158 15.66 -16.83 -4.86
C GLN A 158 15.40 -16.28 -6.27
N ALA A 159 14.41 -15.39 -6.44
CA ALA A 159 14.18 -14.72 -7.72
C ALA A 159 15.41 -13.92 -8.18
N VAL A 160 16.01 -13.14 -7.27
CA VAL A 160 17.21 -12.35 -7.53
C VAL A 160 18.40 -13.24 -7.86
N ASP A 161 18.60 -14.32 -7.11
CA ASP A 161 19.72 -15.25 -7.33
C ASP A 161 19.62 -15.89 -8.72
N ILE A 162 18.43 -16.36 -9.13
CA ILE A 162 18.20 -16.90 -10.47
C ILE A 162 18.38 -15.81 -11.53
N ALA A 163 17.87 -14.59 -11.30
CA ALA A 163 18.00 -13.48 -12.25
C ALA A 163 19.48 -13.14 -12.52
N LEU A 164 20.32 -13.12 -11.48
CA LEU A 164 21.75 -12.92 -11.61
C LEU A 164 22.45 -14.12 -12.25
N GLU A 165 22.06 -15.35 -11.88
CA GLU A 165 22.61 -16.60 -12.44
C GLU A 165 22.46 -16.64 -13.97
N ILE A 166 21.29 -16.26 -14.48
CA ILE A 166 21.02 -16.27 -15.93
C ILE A 166 21.50 -14.99 -16.64
N GLY A 167 22.03 -14.02 -15.90
CA GLY A 167 22.52 -12.75 -16.43
C GLY A 167 21.41 -11.78 -16.85
N MET A 168 20.23 -11.82 -16.20
CA MET A 168 19.11 -10.91 -16.50
C MET A 168 19.46 -9.43 -16.31
N ASN A 169 20.52 -9.14 -15.56
CA ASN A 169 21.09 -7.81 -15.33
C ASN A 169 22.03 -7.32 -16.45
N ASP A 170 22.27 -8.13 -17.49
CA ASP A 170 23.07 -7.73 -18.66
C ASP A 170 22.20 -6.97 -19.67
N GLU A 171 22.73 -5.87 -20.23
CA GLU A 171 22.07 -5.03 -21.23
C GLU A 171 21.48 -5.85 -22.39
N LYS A 172 22.20 -6.88 -22.84
CA LYS A 172 21.84 -7.69 -24.01
C LYS A 172 21.05 -8.94 -23.65
N PHE A 173 20.73 -9.17 -22.37
CA PHE A 173 19.99 -10.36 -21.95
C PHE A 173 18.64 -10.45 -22.63
N ALA A 174 17.88 -9.36 -22.66
CA ALA A 174 16.54 -9.32 -23.22
C ALA A 174 16.54 -9.76 -24.68
N GLU A 175 17.39 -9.15 -25.52
CA GLU A 175 17.53 -9.46 -26.94
C GLU A 175 17.96 -10.92 -27.20
N ARG A 176 18.94 -11.41 -26.44
CA ARG A 176 19.44 -12.80 -26.58
C ARG A 176 18.40 -13.84 -26.19
N ASN A 177 17.50 -13.52 -25.26
CA ASN A 177 16.52 -14.46 -24.68
C ASN A 177 15.07 -14.16 -25.08
N GLY A 178 14.85 -13.20 -25.98
CA GLY A 178 13.52 -12.81 -26.47
C GLY A 178 12.96 -13.71 -27.57
N GLY A 179 13.81 -14.54 -28.20
CA GLY A 179 13.41 -15.38 -29.33
C GLY A 179 12.93 -14.57 -30.54
N GLY A 180 13.40 -13.33 -30.68
CA GLY A 180 12.96 -12.38 -31.71
C GLY A 180 11.59 -11.74 -31.46
N ASN A 181 10.96 -12.00 -30.30
CA ASN A 181 9.71 -11.37 -29.90
C ASN A 181 9.98 -10.20 -28.96
N ARG A 182 9.85 -8.97 -29.46
CA ARG A 182 10.12 -7.73 -28.72
C ARG A 182 9.26 -7.57 -27.47
N VAL A 183 8.06 -8.15 -27.43
CA VAL A 183 7.20 -8.14 -26.23
C VAL A 183 7.77 -9.03 -25.14
N VAL A 184 8.37 -10.18 -25.51
CA VAL A 184 9.06 -11.05 -24.55
C VAL A 184 10.34 -10.37 -24.05
N GLU A 185 11.10 -9.72 -24.93
CA GLU A 185 12.26 -8.90 -24.55
C GLU A 185 11.89 -7.81 -23.53
N GLU A 186 10.77 -7.12 -23.76
CA GLU A 186 10.24 -6.11 -22.84
C GLU A 186 9.83 -6.72 -21.50
N SER A 187 9.22 -7.91 -21.49
CA SER A 187 8.89 -8.62 -20.26
C SER A 187 10.14 -8.96 -19.42
N TRP A 188 11.29 -9.22 -20.07
CA TRP A 188 12.56 -9.45 -19.37
C TRP A 188 13.12 -8.19 -18.74
N ARG A 189 13.13 -7.06 -19.46
CA ARG A 189 13.51 -5.76 -18.88
C ARG A 189 12.62 -5.40 -17.69
N ARG A 190 11.30 -5.57 -17.82
CA ARG A 190 10.35 -5.31 -16.74
C ARG A 190 10.53 -6.24 -15.54
N THR A 191 10.86 -7.51 -15.78
CA THR A 191 11.16 -8.47 -14.70
C THR A 191 12.41 -8.06 -13.92
N TRP A 192 13.48 -7.65 -14.62
CA TRP A 192 14.69 -7.12 -13.97
C TRP A 192 14.39 -5.88 -13.12
N TRP A 193 13.74 -4.88 -13.72
CA TRP A 193 13.43 -3.64 -13.01
C TRP A 193 12.42 -3.84 -11.87
N GLU A 194 11.54 -4.84 -11.95
CA GLU A 194 10.70 -5.22 -10.82
C GLU A 194 11.52 -5.81 -9.66
N CYS A 195 12.56 -6.63 -9.94
CA CYS A 195 13.50 -7.07 -8.91
C CYS A 195 14.15 -5.86 -8.21
N VAL A 196 14.65 -4.89 -8.98
CA VAL A 196 15.27 -3.67 -8.43
C VAL A 196 14.29 -2.86 -7.58
N VAL A 197 13.06 -2.67 -8.06
CA VAL A 197 12.05 -1.89 -7.33
C VAL A 197 11.63 -2.60 -6.04
N LEU A 198 11.41 -3.91 -6.08
CA LEU A 198 11.05 -4.70 -4.90
C LEU A 198 12.19 -4.75 -3.87
N ASP A 199 13.46 -4.85 -4.30
CA ASP A 199 14.63 -4.82 -3.40
C ASP A 199 14.67 -3.51 -2.60
N GLY A 200 14.48 -2.37 -3.29
CA GLY A 200 14.40 -1.05 -2.65
C GLY A 200 13.19 -0.89 -1.73
N MET A 201 12.02 -1.42 -2.10
CA MET A 201 10.82 -1.33 -1.26
C MET A 201 10.94 -2.19 0.00
N VAL A 202 11.46 -3.42 -0.10
CA VAL A 202 11.68 -4.30 1.06
C VAL A 202 12.75 -3.74 1.99
N ALA A 203 13.86 -3.21 1.45
CA ALA A 203 14.91 -2.61 2.26
C ALA A 203 14.46 -1.29 2.93
N GLY A 204 13.72 -0.44 2.22
CA GLY A 204 13.37 0.90 2.70
C GLY A 204 12.06 0.98 3.46
N VAL A 205 11.00 0.49 2.85
CA VAL A 205 9.64 0.62 3.39
C VAL A 205 9.40 -0.40 4.50
N HIS A 206 9.89 -1.64 4.34
CA HIS A 206 9.79 -2.67 5.39
C HIS A 206 10.94 -2.63 6.40
N GLN A 207 12.08 -2.00 6.05
CA GLN A 207 13.30 -1.98 6.87
C GLN A 207 13.73 -3.39 7.31
N ALA A 208 13.53 -4.37 6.43
CA ALA A 208 13.68 -5.78 6.73
C ALA A 208 15.01 -6.38 6.21
N SER A 209 15.71 -5.69 5.31
CA SER A 209 16.97 -6.13 4.69
C SER A 209 17.85 -4.95 4.27
N SER A 210 19.10 -5.24 3.91
CA SER A 210 19.94 -4.34 3.12
C SER A 210 19.55 -4.37 1.66
N VAL A 211 19.83 -3.29 0.92
CA VAL A 211 19.70 -3.24 -0.54
C VAL A 211 20.76 -4.16 -1.16
N ARG A 212 20.36 -5.09 -2.03
CA ARG A 212 21.24 -6.05 -2.71
C ARG A 212 21.62 -5.62 -4.12
N LEU A 213 20.75 -4.87 -4.78
CA LEU A 213 20.84 -4.54 -6.22
C LEU A 213 21.25 -3.09 -6.49
N GLU A 214 21.76 -2.36 -5.50
CA GLU A 214 22.28 -1.01 -5.68
C GLU A 214 23.44 -1.00 -6.69
N GLY A 215 23.30 -0.21 -7.77
CA GLY A 215 24.31 -0.10 -8.83
C GLY A 215 24.48 -1.35 -9.71
N VAL A 216 23.63 -2.37 -9.54
CA VAL A 216 23.69 -3.60 -10.36
C VAL A 216 22.76 -3.43 -11.57
N GLY A 217 23.23 -3.82 -12.75
CA GLY A 217 22.40 -3.90 -13.97
C GLY A 217 21.85 -2.55 -14.46
N GLU A 218 22.55 -1.45 -14.18
CA GLU A 218 22.16 -0.10 -14.65
C GLU A 218 22.17 0.03 -16.18
N GLY A 219 22.86 -0.86 -16.88
CA GLY A 219 22.85 -0.96 -18.34
C GLY A 219 21.59 -1.62 -18.93
N VAL A 220 20.72 -2.21 -18.11
CA VAL A 220 19.46 -2.76 -18.63
C VAL A 220 18.55 -1.61 -19.05
N GLY A 221 18.15 -1.61 -20.34
CA GLY A 221 17.28 -0.57 -20.88
C GLY A 221 15.99 -0.36 -20.07
N LEU A 222 15.54 0.90 -20.00
CA LEU A 222 14.35 1.30 -19.27
C LEU A 222 13.08 0.75 -19.97
N PRO A 223 12.06 0.29 -19.20
CA PRO A 223 10.83 -0.22 -19.79
C PRO A 223 10.05 0.83 -20.56
N CYS A 224 9.30 0.41 -21.58
CA CYS A 224 8.43 1.28 -22.36
C CYS A 224 7.07 1.53 -21.67
N GLU A 225 6.26 2.43 -22.24
CA GLU A 225 4.90 2.68 -21.78
C GLU A 225 4.03 1.43 -21.84
N GLU A 226 3.01 1.37 -20.98
CA GLU A 226 2.06 0.26 -20.93
C GLU A 226 1.29 0.10 -22.25
N ALA A 227 0.93 1.21 -22.91
CA ALA A 227 0.27 1.17 -24.21
C ALA A 227 1.15 0.54 -25.30
N ASN A 228 2.45 0.83 -25.33
CA ASN A 228 3.41 0.21 -26.23
C ASN A 228 3.54 -1.29 -25.95
N TYR A 229 3.60 -1.66 -24.66
CA TYR A 229 3.71 -3.05 -24.26
C TYR A 229 2.49 -3.88 -24.67
N ILE A 230 1.29 -3.37 -24.41
CA ILE A 230 0.03 -4.04 -24.76
C ILE A 230 -0.16 -4.14 -26.28
N SER A 231 0.15 -3.08 -27.03
CA SER A 231 0.02 -3.07 -28.50
C SER A 231 1.06 -3.93 -29.21
N GLY A 232 2.20 -4.18 -28.55
CA GLY A 232 3.35 -4.86 -29.13
C GLY A 232 4.26 -3.94 -29.97
N ASP A 233 3.93 -2.65 -30.07
CA ASP A 233 4.79 -1.64 -30.69
C ASP A 233 5.85 -1.16 -29.68
N ILE A 234 6.82 -2.03 -29.43
CA ILE A 234 7.89 -1.78 -28.45
C ILE A 234 8.89 -0.77 -29.07
N PRO A 235 9.16 0.39 -28.46
CA PRO A 235 10.21 1.29 -28.94
C PRO A 235 11.62 0.74 -28.64
N ALA A 236 12.66 1.39 -29.14
CA ALA A 236 14.01 1.14 -28.62
C ALA A 236 14.05 1.58 -27.14
N PRO A 237 14.66 0.79 -26.24
CA PRO A 237 14.72 1.16 -24.83
C PRO A 237 15.69 2.35 -24.65
N ASN A 238 15.29 3.31 -23.83
CA ASN A 238 16.20 4.37 -23.39
C ASN A 238 17.09 3.84 -22.26
N SER A 239 18.29 4.41 -22.09
CA SER A 239 19.19 4.04 -20.99
C SER A 239 18.90 4.84 -19.72
N LEU A 240 19.38 4.35 -18.57
CA LEU A 240 19.31 5.10 -17.32
C LEU A 240 20.18 6.38 -17.37
N GLU A 241 21.28 6.34 -18.13
CA GLU A 241 22.15 7.51 -18.37
C GLU A 241 21.40 8.61 -19.12
N GLU A 242 20.71 8.26 -20.22
CA GLU A 242 19.85 9.19 -20.97
C GLU A 242 18.77 9.82 -20.11
N PHE A 243 18.17 9.05 -19.19
CA PHE A 243 17.18 9.58 -18.23
C PHE A 243 17.80 10.62 -17.29
N ASN A 244 19.01 10.35 -16.78
CA ASN A 244 19.67 11.24 -15.82
C ASN A 244 20.22 12.52 -16.45
N GLU A 245 20.59 12.47 -17.74
CA GLU A 245 21.18 13.59 -18.48
C GLU A 245 20.16 14.38 -19.31
N GLY A 246 18.96 13.84 -19.54
CA GLY A 246 17.96 14.40 -20.46
C GLY A 246 17.62 15.87 -20.20
N ASP A 247 17.48 16.28 -18.94
CA ASP A 247 17.15 17.66 -18.54
C ASP A 247 18.28 18.68 -18.83
N LEU A 248 19.51 18.20 -19.07
CA LEU A 248 20.69 19.02 -19.36
C LEU A 248 20.97 19.13 -20.87
N SER A 249 20.23 18.40 -21.71
CA SER A 249 20.44 18.40 -23.15
C SER A 249 19.72 19.58 -23.83
N ASP A 250 20.38 20.22 -24.81
CA ASP A 250 19.82 21.33 -25.61
C ASP A 250 18.72 20.87 -26.61
N GLY A 251 18.24 19.64 -26.50
CA GLY A 251 17.27 19.00 -27.41
C GLY A 251 15.82 19.12 -26.97
N ASP A 252 14.91 18.53 -27.77
CA ASP A 252 13.50 18.39 -27.38
C ASP A 252 13.38 17.57 -26.08
N ILE A 253 12.49 18.00 -25.18
CA ILE A 253 12.25 17.32 -23.89
C ILE A 253 11.76 15.89 -24.17
N VAL A 254 12.62 14.91 -23.89
CA VAL A 254 12.26 13.49 -23.99
C VAL A 254 11.33 13.13 -22.83
N ILE A 255 10.12 12.70 -23.16
CA ILE A 255 9.16 12.22 -22.16
C ILE A 255 9.40 10.72 -21.97
N PHE A 256 9.94 10.34 -20.81
CA PHE A 256 10.15 8.94 -20.46
C PHE A 256 8.87 8.24 -20.00
N SER A 257 8.92 6.91 -19.91
CA SER A 257 7.79 6.09 -19.49
C SER A 257 7.48 6.24 -18.00
N SER A 258 6.25 5.91 -17.60
CA SER A 258 5.88 5.89 -16.17
C SER A 258 6.74 4.91 -15.35
N PHE A 259 7.27 3.86 -15.99
CA PHE A 259 8.24 2.94 -15.40
C PHE A 259 9.57 3.61 -15.08
N ALA A 260 10.09 4.43 -16.00
CA ALA A 260 11.33 5.17 -15.76
C ALA A 260 11.21 6.08 -14.54
N TYR A 261 10.09 6.79 -14.38
CA TYR A 261 9.86 7.64 -13.21
C TYR A 261 9.70 6.84 -11.91
N ARG A 262 9.11 5.63 -11.95
CA ARG A 262 9.07 4.71 -10.81
C ARG A 262 10.47 4.21 -10.43
N ILE A 263 11.30 3.87 -11.42
CA ILE A 263 12.70 3.48 -11.23
C ILE A 263 13.50 4.63 -10.61
N ALA A 264 13.36 5.86 -11.13
CA ALA A 264 14.01 7.03 -10.55
C ALA A 264 13.58 7.29 -9.09
N ALA A 265 12.30 7.12 -8.78
CA ALA A 265 11.79 7.25 -7.41
C ALA A 265 12.40 6.20 -6.47
N ILE A 266 12.52 4.93 -6.90
CA ILE A 266 13.14 3.90 -6.05
C ILE A 266 14.64 4.12 -5.88
N SER A 267 15.35 4.59 -6.92
CA SER A 267 16.77 4.95 -6.80
C SER A 267 16.98 6.05 -5.76
N ASN A 268 16.07 7.02 -5.68
CA ASN A 268 16.10 8.05 -4.62
C ASN A 268 15.88 7.47 -3.23
N LEU A 269 14.97 6.50 -3.08
CA LEU A 269 14.81 5.78 -1.82
C LEU A 269 16.10 5.05 -1.43
N VAL A 270 16.72 4.31 -2.35
CA VAL A 270 17.97 3.57 -2.11
C VAL A 270 19.09 4.53 -1.65
N ARG A 271 19.24 5.69 -2.29
CA ARG A 271 20.20 6.73 -1.86
C ARG A 271 19.98 7.18 -0.42
N ILE A 272 18.72 7.31 0.02
CA ILE A 272 18.38 7.66 1.41
C ILE A 272 18.80 6.54 2.38
N LEU A 273 18.62 5.28 1.99
CA LEU A 273 19.01 4.14 2.83
C LEU A 273 20.52 3.98 2.95
N ALA A 274 21.28 4.41 1.95
CA ALA A 274 22.73 4.41 1.93
C ALA A 274 23.37 5.51 2.80
N ILE A 275 22.58 6.46 3.32
CA ILE A 275 23.09 7.52 4.20
C ILE A 275 23.69 6.91 5.48
N PRO A 276 24.97 7.19 5.80
CA PRO A 276 25.60 6.70 7.02
C PRO A 276 24.89 7.19 8.29
N LYS A 277 24.76 6.32 9.29
CA LYS A 277 24.16 6.64 10.60
C LYS A 277 25.24 6.61 11.70
N PRO A 278 25.22 7.56 12.67
CA PRO A 278 24.25 8.65 12.83
C PRO A 278 24.50 9.83 11.89
N ILE A 279 23.42 10.50 11.47
CA ILE A 279 23.46 11.75 10.71
C ILE A 279 22.72 12.86 11.48
N PHE A 280 23.21 14.09 11.39
CA PHE A 280 22.63 15.24 12.10
C PHE A 280 21.72 16.06 11.17
N PRO A 281 20.71 16.78 11.70
CA PRO A 281 19.75 17.53 10.87
C PRO A 281 20.35 18.51 9.86
N ASP A 282 21.44 19.18 10.23
CA ASP A 282 22.11 20.20 9.39
C ASP A 282 23.16 19.62 8.44
N ASP A 283 23.24 18.28 8.33
CA ASP A 283 24.21 17.63 7.46
C ASP A 283 23.92 17.95 5.98
N PRO A 284 24.92 18.46 5.22
CA PRO A 284 24.76 18.73 3.79
C PRO A 284 24.27 17.54 2.97
N LEU A 285 24.54 16.30 3.42
CA LEU A 285 24.07 15.08 2.77
C LEU A 285 22.54 14.97 2.80
N ILE A 286 21.86 15.43 3.86
CA ILE A 286 20.38 15.47 3.91
C ILE A 286 19.87 16.44 2.84
N THR A 287 20.45 17.64 2.77
CA THR A 287 20.06 18.65 1.77
C THR A 287 20.31 18.16 0.35
N LYS A 288 21.45 17.52 0.10
CA LYS A 288 21.77 16.89 -1.19
C LYS A 288 20.76 15.80 -1.56
N THR A 289 20.39 14.96 -0.60
CA THR A 289 19.47 13.83 -0.84
C THR A 289 18.04 14.33 -1.07
N ASP A 290 17.62 15.32 -0.30
CA ASP A 290 16.33 16.00 -0.48
C ASP A 290 16.22 16.67 -1.86
N ALA A 291 17.32 17.23 -2.37
CA ALA A 291 17.34 17.80 -3.72
C ALA A 291 16.96 16.76 -4.80
N TYR A 292 17.34 15.49 -4.67
CA TYR A 292 16.90 14.45 -5.61
C TYR A 292 15.38 14.21 -5.57
N LEU A 293 14.76 14.23 -4.38
CA LEU A 293 13.30 14.07 -4.23
C LEU A 293 12.53 15.26 -4.81
N VAL A 294 13.04 16.47 -4.56
CA VAL A 294 12.46 17.71 -5.08
C VAL A 294 12.64 17.78 -6.61
N ASN A 295 13.83 17.47 -7.12
CA ASN A 295 14.11 17.46 -8.56
C ASN A 295 13.21 16.46 -9.30
N TRP A 296 13.02 15.26 -8.76
CA TRP A 296 12.10 14.28 -9.34
C TRP A 296 10.68 14.86 -9.49
N SER A 297 10.20 15.59 -8.47
CA SER A 297 8.85 16.18 -8.49
C SER A 297 8.75 17.36 -9.45
N LEU A 298 9.81 18.18 -9.58
CA LEU A 298 9.82 19.38 -10.42
C LEU A 298 9.95 19.06 -11.91
N HIS A 299 10.69 18.00 -12.26
CA HIS A 299 10.93 17.59 -13.65
C HIS A 299 9.91 16.55 -14.14
N LEU A 300 8.96 16.15 -13.30
CA LEU A 300 7.87 15.27 -13.73
C LEU A 300 6.99 15.99 -14.77
N PRO A 301 6.90 15.49 -16.02
CA PRO A 301 6.12 16.15 -17.06
C PRO A 301 4.63 16.23 -16.70
N SER A 302 3.93 17.23 -17.24
CA SER A 302 2.50 17.40 -17.01
C SER A 302 1.66 16.20 -17.47
N THR A 303 2.13 15.47 -18.48
CA THR A 303 1.54 14.22 -18.99
C THR A 303 1.75 13.02 -18.06
N LYS A 304 2.65 13.13 -17.07
CA LYS A 304 2.97 12.10 -16.08
C LYS A 304 2.48 12.42 -14.68
N ARG A 305 1.43 13.25 -14.59
CA ARG A 305 0.66 13.41 -13.36
C ARG A 305 -0.32 12.26 -13.21
N ILE A 306 -0.80 12.02 -11.99
CA ILE A 306 -1.86 11.03 -11.77
C ILE A 306 -3.12 11.50 -12.49
N LEU A 307 -3.46 10.78 -13.57
CA LEU A 307 -4.68 10.95 -14.34
C LEU A 307 -5.59 9.75 -14.07
N ILE A 308 -6.90 10.01 -14.07
CA ILE A 308 -7.92 9.00 -13.82
C ILE A 308 -8.72 8.81 -15.10
N GLU A 309 -8.63 7.61 -15.67
CA GLU A 309 -9.31 7.22 -16.89
C GLU A 309 -10.07 5.92 -16.61
N ASP A 310 -11.38 5.91 -16.90
CA ASP A 310 -12.27 4.75 -16.69
C ASP A 310 -12.17 4.11 -15.29
N GLY A 311 -12.02 4.95 -14.25
CA GLY A 311 -11.91 4.50 -12.86
C GLY A 311 -10.60 3.77 -12.55
N ARG A 312 -9.56 3.99 -13.36
CA ARG A 312 -8.21 3.47 -13.18
C ARG A 312 -7.20 4.62 -13.21
N VAL A 313 -6.04 4.36 -12.63
CA VAL A 313 -4.86 5.23 -12.71
C VAL A 313 -3.71 4.48 -13.36
N ASP A 314 -2.73 5.21 -13.86
CA ASP A 314 -1.42 4.64 -14.15
C ASP A 314 -0.76 4.19 -12.84
N GLU A 315 -0.75 2.89 -12.59
CA GLU A 315 -0.22 2.31 -11.36
C GLU A 315 1.30 2.51 -11.21
N MET A 316 2.05 2.66 -12.31
CA MET A 316 3.50 2.93 -12.21
C MET A 316 3.75 4.35 -11.71
N ILE A 317 2.97 5.33 -12.18
CA ILE A 317 3.09 6.71 -11.69
C ILE A 317 2.50 6.87 -10.28
N PHE A 318 1.42 6.15 -9.97
CA PHE A 318 0.90 6.06 -8.60
C PHE A 318 1.98 5.55 -7.64
N GLN A 319 2.66 4.45 -8.00
CA GLN A 319 3.76 3.89 -7.19
C GLN A 319 4.95 4.85 -7.10
N ALA A 320 5.29 5.58 -8.17
CA ALA A 320 6.38 6.55 -8.13
C ALA A 320 6.12 7.69 -7.13
N HIS A 321 4.88 8.22 -7.09
CA HIS A 321 4.47 9.19 -6.08
C HIS A 321 4.46 8.58 -4.67
N MET A 322 3.91 7.37 -4.51
CA MET A 322 3.91 6.63 -3.26
C MET A 322 5.32 6.48 -2.69
N ILE A 323 6.28 6.03 -3.51
CA ILE A 323 7.69 5.85 -3.14
C ILE A 323 8.33 7.19 -2.77
N THR A 324 8.08 8.25 -3.55
CA THR A 324 8.63 9.59 -3.29
C THR A 324 8.15 10.14 -1.95
N TYR A 325 6.86 10.04 -1.63
CA TYR A 325 6.33 10.53 -0.34
C TYR A 325 6.83 9.70 0.85
N ALA A 326 6.92 8.37 0.69
CA ALA A 326 7.54 7.52 1.70
C ALA A 326 9.01 7.89 1.93
N SER A 327 9.76 8.16 0.86
CA SER A 327 11.16 8.58 0.89
C SER A 327 11.33 9.91 1.64
N THR A 328 10.48 10.90 1.38
CA THR A 328 10.46 12.17 2.12
C THR A 328 10.25 11.96 3.62
N ILE A 329 9.32 11.07 3.99
CA ILE A 329 9.09 10.72 5.40
C ILE A 329 10.33 10.05 6.00
N LEU A 330 10.93 9.08 5.32
CA LEU A 330 12.09 8.34 5.82
C LEU A 330 13.33 9.23 5.98
N LEU A 331 13.56 10.17 5.07
CA LEU A 331 14.68 11.10 5.14
C LEU A 331 14.54 12.11 6.28
N HIS A 332 13.34 12.66 6.48
CA HIS A 332 13.16 13.82 7.37
C HIS A 332 12.60 13.48 8.76
N ARG A 333 11.90 12.35 8.92
CA ARG A 333 11.28 11.98 10.20
C ARG A 333 12.27 11.93 11.37
N PRO A 334 13.51 11.39 11.23
CA PRO A 334 14.48 11.38 12.33
C PRO A 334 14.82 12.78 12.86
N HIS A 335 14.69 13.80 12.01
CA HIS A 335 15.07 15.19 12.28
C HIS A 335 13.88 16.10 12.56
N ALA A 336 12.66 15.64 12.27
CA ALA A 336 11.42 16.37 12.54
C ALA A 336 11.02 16.38 14.03
N TYR A 337 11.77 15.66 14.87
CA TYR A 337 11.52 15.45 16.31
C TYR A 337 10.03 15.19 16.67
N PRO A 338 9.27 14.39 15.90
CA PRO A 338 7.92 14.06 16.32
C PRO A 338 8.02 13.25 17.62
N ASP A 339 7.17 13.56 18.61
CA ASP A 339 6.93 12.61 19.68
C ASP A 339 6.34 11.34 19.06
N THR A 340 7.14 10.27 19.03
CA THR A 340 6.73 8.97 18.48
C THR A 340 6.15 8.04 19.55
N ALA A 341 6.14 8.45 20.82
CA ALA A 341 5.49 7.70 21.89
C ALA A 341 4.01 7.37 21.56
N PRO A 342 3.20 8.26 20.95
CA PRO A 342 1.82 7.93 20.59
C PRO A 342 1.68 6.83 19.52
N ALA A 343 2.76 6.55 18.77
CA ALA A 343 2.77 5.59 17.66
C ALA A 343 3.71 4.40 17.91
N HIS A 344 4.22 4.22 19.14
CA HIS A 344 5.20 3.18 19.46
C HIS A 344 4.69 1.75 19.28
N THR A 345 3.38 1.55 19.37
CA THR A 345 2.71 0.25 19.18
C THR A 345 2.59 -0.15 17.71
N ILE A 346 2.87 0.76 16.76
CA ILE A 346 2.79 0.51 15.33
C ILE A 346 4.12 -0.05 14.82
N THR A 347 4.12 -1.34 14.51
CA THR A 347 5.30 -2.13 14.09
C THR A 347 4.98 -3.12 12.97
N SER A 348 3.80 -2.99 12.34
CA SER A 348 3.33 -3.88 11.29
C SER A 348 4.21 -3.87 10.04
N CYS A 349 4.71 -2.68 9.69
CA CYS A 349 5.43 -2.45 8.44
C CYS A 349 6.94 -2.29 8.66
N ALA A 350 7.35 -1.63 9.75
CA ALA A 350 8.77 -1.46 10.09
C ALA A 350 8.94 -1.39 11.63
N PRO A 351 10.15 -1.67 12.16
CA PRO A 351 10.44 -1.50 13.57
C PRO A 351 10.23 -0.05 14.05
N HIS A 352 9.82 0.11 15.31
CA HIS A 352 9.73 1.43 15.91
C HIS A 352 11.14 2.04 16.09
N GLN A 353 11.35 3.26 15.61
CA GLN A 353 12.56 4.03 15.86
C GLN A 353 12.22 5.21 16.78
N PRO A 354 12.75 5.24 18.01
CA PRO A 354 12.48 6.32 18.94
C PRO A 354 13.21 7.60 18.51
N THR A 355 12.48 8.70 18.38
CA THR A 355 13.05 10.03 18.15
C THR A 355 13.12 10.80 19.47
N ARG A 356 14.24 11.50 19.72
CA ARG A 356 14.37 12.40 20.88
C ARG A 356 13.57 13.68 20.62
N GLY A 357 12.91 14.25 21.63
CA GLY A 357 12.20 15.52 21.47
C GLY A 357 13.14 16.69 21.14
N GLY A 358 12.68 17.64 20.33
CA GLY A 358 13.42 18.81 19.86
C GLY A 358 12.48 19.97 19.50
N PRO A 359 12.97 21.08 18.93
CA PRO A 359 12.16 22.28 18.68
C PRO A 359 10.90 21.97 17.84
N THR A 360 9.77 22.55 18.26
CA THR A 360 8.40 22.23 17.82
C THR A 360 8.10 22.49 16.34
N TYR A 361 8.93 23.28 15.66
CA TYR A 361 8.77 23.61 14.25
C TYR A 361 10.14 23.70 13.57
N ASN A 362 10.40 22.78 12.65
CA ASN A 362 11.56 22.82 11.77
C ASN A 362 11.16 22.39 10.35
N ILE A 363 12.01 22.67 9.36
CA ILE A 363 11.72 22.38 7.95
C ILE A 363 11.43 20.88 7.71
N HIS A 364 12.09 19.99 8.46
CA HIS A 364 11.84 18.56 8.39
C HIS A 364 10.42 18.19 8.82
N ALA A 365 9.92 18.81 9.89
CA ALA A 365 8.54 18.63 10.35
C ALA A 365 7.52 19.09 9.30
N ALA A 366 7.77 20.23 8.63
CA ALA A 366 6.92 20.69 7.53
C ALA A 366 6.89 19.69 6.35
N LYS A 367 8.06 19.18 5.95
CA LYS A 367 8.18 18.20 4.85
C LYS A 367 7.48 16.87 5.15
N VAL A 368 7.61 16.32 6.35
CA VAL A 368 6.92 15.06 6.69
C VAL A 368 5.41 15.23 6.77
N VAL A 369 4.91 16.38 7.24
CA VAL A 369 3.46 16.68 7.26
C VAL A 369 2.93 16.85 5.84
N GLN A 370 3.67 17.54 4.97
CA GLN A 370 3.30 17.67 3.56
C GLN A 370 3.24 16.30 2.87
N ALA A 371 4.23 15.43 3.10
CA ALA A 371 4.23 14.08 2.56
C ALA A 371 3.06 13.23 3.08
N ALA A 372 2.71 13.31 4.38
CA ALA A 372 1.54 12.63 4.94
C ALA A 372 0.22 13.10 4.29
N SER A 373 0.07 14.40 4.05
CA SER A 373 -1.07 14.97 3.33
C SER A 373 -1.11 14.56 1.85
N ALA A 374 0.04 14.41 1.20
CA ALA A 374 0.11 13.89 -0.17
C ALA A 374 -0.30 12.40 -0.22
N ILE A 375 0.11 11.58 0.76
CA ILE A 375 -0.36 10.19 0.90
C ILE A 375 -1.87 10.14 1.14
N ALA A 376 -2.41 11.04 1.96
CA ALA A 376 -3.86 11.18 2.15
C ALA A 376 -4.59 11.43 0.83
N SER A 377 -4.00 12.26 -0.03
CA SER A 377 -4.55 12.59 -1.34
C SER A 377 -4.52 11.38 -2.29
N LEU A 378 -3.50 10.51 -2.21
CA LEU A 378 -3.47 9.23 -2.92
C LEU A 378 -4.61 8.30 -2.48
N ILE A 379 -4.91 8.25 -1.17
CA ILE A 379 -6.03 7.45 -0.64
C ILE A 379 -7.38 7.97 -1.16
N ALA A 380 -7.50 9.29 -1.30
CA ALA A 380 -8.73 9.95 -1.70
C ALA A 380 -9.00 9.91 -3.22
N LEU A 381 -8.10 9.31 -4.01
CA LEU A 381 -8.36 9.10 -5.44
C LEU A 381 -9.64 8.27 -5.62
N PRO A 382 -10.52 8.61 -6.57
CA PRO A 382 -11.77 7.90 -6.85
C PRO A 382 -11.54 6.57 -7.60
N VAL A 383 -10.61 5.75 -7.13
CA VAL A 383 -10.32 4.40 -7.63
C VAL A 383 -10.34 3.39 -6.48
N PRO A 384 -10.67 2.13 -6.74
CA PRO A 384 -10.71 1.13 -5.67
C PRO A 384 -9.33 0.89 -5.07
N LEU A 385 -9.17 1.14 -3.76
CA LEU A 385 -7.93 0.88 -3.02
C LEU A 385 -7.45 -0.57 -3.10
N THR A 386 -8.35 -1.49 -3.42
CA THR A 386 -8.04 -2.91 -3.61
C THR A 386 -7.27 -3.21 -4.90
N LEU A 387 -7.17 -2.26 -5.84
CA LEU A 387 -6.43 -2.46 -7.09
C LEU A 387 -4.97 -2.01 -7.03
N HIS A 388 -4.58 -1.27 -5.99
CA HIS A 388 -3.20 -0.87 -5.78
C HIS A 388 -2.37 -2.01 -5.20
N THR A 389 -1.05 -1.91 -5.39
CA THR A 389 -0.09 -2.81 -4.75
C THR A 389 -0.21 -2.80 -3.22
N HIS A 390 0.00 -3.95 -2.58
CA HIS A 390 -0.09 -4.08 -1.12
C HIS A 390 0.97 -3.26 -0.38
N PHE A 391 2.09 -2.90 -1.03
CA PHE A 391 3.10 -1.98 -0.49
C PHE A 391 2.50 -0.63 -0.07
N PHE A 392 1.36 -0.23 -0.65
CA PHE A 392 0.65 0.98 -0.24
C PHE A 392 0.20 0.93 1.23
N THR A 393 -0.04 -0.26 1.80
CA THR A 393 -0.32 -0.47 3.23
C THR A 393 0.73 0.21 4.12
N CYS A 394 2.00 0.03 3.79
CA CYS A 394 3.10 0.57 4.58
C CYS A 394 3.18 2.10 4.46
N VAL A 395 2.93 2.63 3.27
CA VAL A 395 2.94 4.08 3.02
C VAL A 395 1.76 4.77 3.72
N VAL A 396 0.56 4.17 3.67
CA VAL A 396 -0.60 4.60 4.46
C VAL A 396 -0.29 4.61 5.95
N THR A 397 0.41 3.59 6.44
CA THR A 397 0.83 3.49 7.85
C THR A 397 1.85 4.56 8.23
N LEU A 398 2.81 4.88 7.35
CA LEU A 398 3.76 5.97 7.54
C LEU A 398 3.05 7.32 7.68
N GLY A 399 2.09 7.63 6.80
CA GLY A 399 1.26 8.84 6.91
C GLY A 399 0.48 8.90 8.22
N ALA A 400 -0.15 7.78 8.60
CA ALA A 400 -0.89 7.67 9.86
C ALA A 400 -0.02 7.95 11.09
N ILE A 401 1.22 7.44 11.11
CA ILE A 401 2.14 7.70 12.22
C ILE A 401 2.44 9.20 12.35
N ILE A 402 2.67 9.92 11.25
CA ILE A 402 2.94 11.36 11.27
C ILE A 402 1.75 12.13 11.86
N ASP A 403 0.54 11.84 11.39
CA ASP A 403 -0.65 12.55 11.86
C ASP A 403 -1.09 12.16 13.28
N LEU A 404 -0.85 10.91 13.72
CA LEU A 404 -1.03 10.52 15.12
C LEU A 404 -0.08 11.29 16.04
N SER A 405 1.20 11.36 15.68
CA SER A 405 2.20 12.15 16.42
C SER A 405 1.82 13.64 16.47
N ARG A 406 1.28 14.19 15.38
CA ARG A 406 0.79 15.58 15.34
C ARG A 406 -0.46 15.75 16.21
N TRP A 407 -1.40 14.82 16.15
CA TRP A 407 -2.62 14.88 16.94
C TRP A 407 -2.35 14.84 18.44
N ALA A 408 -1.39 14.04 18.89
CA ALA A 408 -1.02 13.96 20.29
C ALA A 408 -0.54 15.30 20.89
N ARG A 409 0.05 16.19 20.07
CA ARG A 409 0.61 17.47 20.51
C ARG A 409 -0.29 18.69 20.28
N LEU A 410 -1.41 18.54 19.58
CA LEU A 410 -2.22 19.68 19.17
C LEU A 410 -3.16 20.18 20.26
N GLU A 411 -3.16 21.49 20.47
CA GLU A 411 -4.12 22.21 21.31
C GLU A 411 -5.23 22.85 20.44
N GLY A 412 -6.47 22.86 20.93
CA GLY A 412 -7.64 23.42 20.23
C GLY A 412 -8.54 22.41 19.50
N ALA A 413 -9.84 22.71 19.41
CA ALA A 413 -10.88 21.78 18.95
C ALA A 413 -10.96 21.64 17.42
N GLU A 414 -10.89 22.73 16.65
CA GLU A 414 -11.06 22.69 15.19
C GLU A 414 -9.93 21.93 14.48
N ARG A 415 -8.66 22.29 14.76
CA ARG A 415 -7.48 21.58 14.22
C ARG A 415 -7.40 20.11 14.63
N SER A 416 -8.05 19.75 15.74
CA SER A 416 -8.17 18.38 16.21
C SER A 416 -9.17 17.58 15.35
N GLU A 417 -10.21 18.22 14.81
CA GLU A 417 -11.20 17.54 13.97
C GLU A 417 -10.63 17.16 12.61
N ASP A 418 -9.90 18.07 11.95
CA ASP A 418 -9.29 17.79 10.64
C ASP A 418 -8.38 16.57 10.68
N ILE A 419 -7.50 16.50 11.68
CA ILE A 419 -6.57 15.37 11.83
C ILE A 419 -7.28 14.10 12.26
N ARG A 420 -8.36 14.20 13.03
CA ARG A 420 -9.22 13.03 13.31
C ARG A 420 -9.85 12.47 12.04
N GLN A 421 -10.32 13.33 11.12
CA GLN A 421 -10.82 12.88 9.82
C GLN A 421 -9.70 12.22 9.01
N GLN A 422 -8.50 12.77 9.07
CA GLN A 422 -7.32 12.19 8.42
C GLN A 422 -6.93 10.80 8.98
N ILE A 423 -6.93 10.63 10.31
CA ILE A 423 -6.70 9.33 10.97
C ILE A 423 -7.80 8.32 10.62
N ARG A 424 -9.05 8.77 10.54
CA ARG A 424 -10.18 7.94 10.08
C ARG A 424 -10.01 7.52 8.63
N LEU A 425 -9.53 8.40 7.77
CA LEU A 425 -9.22 8.09 6.37
C LEU A 425 -8.17 6.98 6.29
N TYR A 426 -7.04 7.09 7.02
CA TYR A 426 -6.02 6.04 7.07
C TYR A 426 -6.57 4.71 7.58
N THR A 427 -7.34 4.73 8.68
CA THR A 427 -7.93 3.52 9.26
C THR A 427 -8.94 2.86 8.32
N GLY A 428 -9.74 3.67 7.61
CA GLY A 428 -10.68 3.24 6.59
C GLY A 428 -9.97 2.63 5.39
N ALA A 429 -8.90 3.27 4.91
CA ALA A 429 -8.09 2.77 3.81
C ALA A 429 -7.46 1.41 4.13
N LEU A 430 -6.80 1.29 5.29
CA LEU A 430 -6.21 0.02 5.74
C LEU A 430 -7.27 -1.08 5.90
N LYS A 431 -8.49 -0.72 6.35
CA LYS A 431 -9.62 -1.66 6.41
C LYS A 431 -10.00 -2.19 5.02
N THR A 432 -10.08 -1.30 4.04
CA THR A 432 -10.44 -1.65 2.66
C THR A 432 -9.36 -2.53 2.02
N ILE A 433 -8.09 -2.16 2.19
CA ILE A 433 -6.95 -2.94 1.68
C ILE A 433 -6.91 -4.33 2.34
N ALA A 434 -7.21 -4.42 3.65
CA ALA A 434 -7.25 -5.68 4.38
C ALA A 434 -8.33 -6.67 3.91
N ALA A 435 -9.28 -6.24 3.08
CA ALA A 435 -10.25 -7.15 2.46
C ALA A 435 -9.59 -8.09 1.43
N VAL A 436 -8.45 -7.68 0.88
CA VAL A 436 -7.66 -8.47 -0.08
C VAL A 436 -6.34 -8.91 0.55
N TRP A 437 -5.61 -7.98 1.17
CA TRP A 437 -4.25 -8.21 1.65
C TRP A 437 -4.20 -8.35 3.18
N PRO A 438 -4.03 -9.56 3.75
CA PRO A 438 -4.07 -9.78 5.19
C PRO A 438 -3.06 -8.94 5.99
N SER A 439 -1.92 -8.58 5.40
CA SER A 439 -0.90 -7.71 6.02
C SER A 439 -1.48 -6.38 6.55
N ALA A 440 -2.46 -5.80 5.85
CA ALA A 440 -3.09 -4.55 6.23
C ALA A 440 -3.96 -4.67 7.49
N GLN A 441 -4.41 -5.87 7.85
CA GLN A 441 -5.24 -6.08 9.05
C GLN A 441 -4.48 -5.73 10.33
N LYS A 442 -3.20 -6.13 10.40
CA LYS A 442 -2.32 -5.80 11.54
C LYS A 442 -2.09 -4.29 11.62
N ALA A 443 -1.75 -3.66 10.49
CA ALA A 443 -1.53 -2.21 10.41
C ALA A 443 -2.78 -1.43 10.84
N GLN A 444 -3.95 -1.83 10.34
CA GLN A 444 -5.24 -1.23 10.70
C GLN A 444 -5.51 -1.31 12.22
N GLY A 445 -5.26 -2.49 12.81
CA GLY A 445 -5.44 -2.70 14.25
C GLY A 445 -4.54 -1.80 15.09
N GLN A 446 -3.26 -1.68 14.71
CA GLN A 446 -2.28 -0.85 15.41
C GLN A 446 -2.58 0.64 15.30
N VAL A 447 -2.87 1.15 14.10
CA VAL A 447 -3.23 2.57 13.89
C VAL A 447 -4.49 2.94 14.68
N ARG A 448 -5.51 2.06 14.67
CA ARG A 448 -6.73 2.26 15.46
C ARG A 448 -6.48 2.24 16.96
N GLY A 449 -5.62 1.34 17.44
CA GLY A 449 -5.24 1.26 18.85
C GLY A 449 -4.54 2.54 19.34
N ALA A 450 -3.52 2.98 18.61
CA ALA A 450 -2.80 4.23 18.88
C ALA A 450 -3.75 5.45 18.90
N ALA A 451 -4.67 5.54 17.94
CA ALA A 451 -5.68 6.60 17.92
C ALA A 451 -6.58 6.57 19.17
N HIS A 452 -6.97 5.38 19.63
CA HIS A 452 -7.82 5.22 20.81
C HIS A 452 -7.11 5.62 22.11
N GLU A 453 -5.82 5.29 22.23
CA GLU A 453 -4.98 5.70 23.36
C GLU A 453 -4.89 7.23 23.45
N ILE A 454 -4.56 7.91 22.34
CA ILE A 454 -4.51 9.38 22.29
C ILE A 454 -5.85 10.00 22.66
N PHE A 455 -6.96 9.46 22.12
CA PHE A 455 -8.30 9.94 22.43
C PHE A 455 -8.61 9.87 23.93
N THR A 456 -8.28 8.74 24.55
CA THR A 456 -8.55 8.48 25.97
C THR A 456 -7.71 9.38 26.85
N SER A 457 -6.40 9.51 26.58
CA SER A 457 -5.51 10.40 27.32
C SER A 457 -5.96 11.85 27.24
N ARG A 458 -6.38 12.32 26.05
CA ARG A 458 -6.89 13.69 25.89
C ARG A 458 -8.20 13.93 26.63
N LYS A 459 -9.11 12.96 26.64
CA LYS A 459 -10.36 13.06 27.39
C LYS A 459 -10.11 13.15 28.91
N LEU A 460 -9.13 12.41 29.42
CA LEU A 460 -8.71 12.50 30.81
C LEU A 460 -8.15 13.89 31.14
N VAL A 461 -7.23 14.41 30.32
CA VAL A 461 -6.67 15.76 30.50
C VAL A 461 -7.75 16.86 30.40
N SER A 462 -8.70 16.74 29.48
CA SER A 462 -9.84 17.67 29.39
C SER A 462 -10.69 17.63 30.66
N ARG A 463 -11.02 16.44 31.16
CA ARG A 463 -11.80 16.27 32.40
C ARG A 463 -11.05 16.79 33.63
N GLU A 464 -9.75 16.58 33.70
CA GLU A 464 -8.89 17.14 34.76
C GLU A 464 -8.87 18.66 34.67
N ARG A 465 -8.75 19.24 33.48
CA ARG A 465 -8.79 20.70 33.27
C ARG A 465 -10.15 21.29 33.66
N GLU A 466 -11.25 20.63 33.30
CA GLU A 466 -12.60 21.04 33.70
C GLU A 466 -12.79 20.93 35.22
N PHE A 467 -12.27 19.86 35.84
CA PHE A 467 -12.32 19.66 37.28
C PHE A 467 -11.52 20.73 38.06
N TRP A 468 -10.26 20.96 37.68
CA TRP A 468 -9.41 21.96 38.32
C TRP A 468 -9.82 23.39 37.97
N GLY A 469 -10.29 23.64 36.75
CA GLY A 469 -10.85 24.93 36.34
C GLY A 469 -12.10 25.29 37.12
N GLY A 470 -13.03 24.33 37.29
CA GLY A 470 -14.21 24.51 38.13
C GLY A 470 -13.87 24.72 39.61
N LEU A 471 -12.83 24.06 40.13
CA LEU A 471 -12.37 24.26 41.51
C LEU A 471 -11.77 25.66 41.72
N LEU A 472 -10.98 26.16 40.77
CA LEU A 472 -10.42 27.52 40.81
C LEU A 472 -11.51 28.58 40.66
N ASP A 473 -12.51 28.34 39.81
CA ASP A 473 -13.66 29.25 39.67
C ASP A 473 -14.50 29.28 40.96
N GLU A 474 -14.69 28.15 41.65
CA GLU A 474 -15.35 28.09 42.97
C GLU A 474 -14.52 28.74 44.08
N GLU A 475 -13.19 28.60 44.07
CA GLU A 475 -12.30 29.21 45.07
C GLU A 475 -12.21 30.74 44.87
N ILE A 476 -12.19 31.22 43.62
CA ILE A 476 -12.29 32.64 43.28
C ILE A 476 -13.69 33.20 43.63
N LEU A 477 -14.78 32.46 43.36
CA LEU A 477 -16.14 32.85 43.77
C LEU A 477 -16.31 32.85 45.30
N GLY A 478 -15.64 31.93 46.00
CA GLY A 478 -15.60 31.89 47.46
C GLY A 478 -14.88 33.09 48.07
N LEU A 479 -13.73 33.48 47.50
CA LEU A 479 -12.98 34.68 47.91
C LEU A 479 -13.71 35.99 47.61
N VAL A 480 -14.57 36.03 46.59
CA VAL A 480 -15.42 37.21 46.30
C VAL A 480 -16.65 37.28 47.23
N CYS A 481 -17.01 36.19 47.91
CA CYS A 481 -18.17 36.15 48.81
C CYS A 481 -17.84 36.32 50.31
N GLU A 482 -16.57 36.36 50.72
CA GLU A 482 -16.20 36.48 52.14
C GLU A 482 -15.86 37.89 52.66
N ASP A 483 -15.83 38.95 51.83
CA ASP A 483 -15.63 40.34 52.29
C ASP A 483 -16.94 41.13 52.35
N GLY A 484 -17.92 40.61 53.11
CA GLY A 484 -19.29 41.08 53.07
C GLY A 484 -20.01 41.31 54.40
N ASP A 485 -19.35 41.47 55.56
CA ASP A 485 -19.99 42.10 56.73
C ASP A 485 -18.99 42.50 57.83
N TYR A 486 -18.70 43.80 57.98
CA TYR A 486 -18.50 44.44 59.29
C TYR A 486 -18.75 45.96 59.17
N GLY A 487 -19.93 46.39 59.64
CA GLY A 487 -20.08 47.60 60.45
C GLY A 487 -20.27 48.94 59.74
N ALA A 488 -21.52 49.29 59.42
CA ALA A 488 -21.93 50.68 59.28
C ALA A 488 -21.99 51.37 60.66
N GLY A 489 -21.10 52.34 60.87
CA GLY A 489 -21.14 53.25 62.01
C GLY A 489 -20.53 54.60 61.62
N LEU A 490 -21.39 55.52 61.16
CA LEU A 490 -21.06 56.93 60.93
C LEU A 490 -20.50 57.57 62.22
N LEU A 491 -19.34 58.22 62.15
CA LEU A 491 -19.09 59.52 62.80
C LEU A 491 -18.02 60.33 62.05
N GLU A 492 -18.25 61.63 62.03
CA GLU A 492 -17.58 62.73 61.34
C GLU A 492 -16.07 62.84 61.62
N GLY A 493 -15.30 63.33 60.64
CA GLY A 493 -13.89 63.68 60.87
C GLY A 493 -13.18 64.17 59.61
N ARG A 494 -12.84 65.45 59.62
CA ARG A 494 -12.21 66.32 58.63
C ARG A 494 -10.73 65.97 58.34
N GLU A 495 -10.18 66.56 57.26
CA GLU A 495 -8.75 66.76 56.86
C GLU A 495 -8.23 65.77 55.79
N GLU A 496 -8.09 66.11 54.49
CA GLU A 496 -7.21 67.04 53.73
C GLU A 496 -5.78 66.47 53.43
N TRP A 497 -5.33 66.61 52.16
CA TRP A 497 -3.97 66.36 51.56
C TRP A 497 -3.59 64.89 51.26
N ASP A 498 -2.97 64.47 50.15
CA ASP A 498 -2.47 65.13 48.92
C ASP A 498 -2.18 64.09 47.82
N ARG A 499 -1.98 64.56 46.58
CA ARG A 499 -1.53 63.75 45.41
C ARG A 499 -0.04 63.42 45.46
N GLU A 500 0.33 62.44 44.61
CA GLU A 500 1.67 62.10 44.08
C GLU A 500 2.47 61.03 44.83
N SER A 501 2.66 59.86 44.19
CA SER A 501 3.94 59.56 43.52
C SER A 501 3.94 58.12 42.97
N LEU A 502 3.90 58.02 41.64
CA LEU A 502 4.31 56.87 40.84
C LEU A 502 5.75 57.14 40.41
N ALA A 503 6.73 56.39 40.94
CA ALA A 503 7.99 56.07 40.27
C ALA A 503 8.82 55.13 41.15
N GLY A 504 9.26 54.01 40.57
CA GLY A 504 10.17 53.03 41.16
C GLY A 504 10.20 51.77 40.32
#